data_AF-A0A9P4WTG4-F1
#
_entry.id   AF-A0A9P4WTG4-F1
#
_cell.length_a   1.000
_cell.length_b   1.000
_cell.length_c   1.000
_cell.angle_alpha   90.00
_cell.angle_beta   90.00
_cell.angle_gamma   90.00
#
_symmetry.space_group_name_H-M   'P 1'
#
loop_
_entity.id
_entity.type
_entity.pdbx_description
1 polymer ?
#
loop_
_entity_poly.entity_id
_entity_poly.type
_entity_poly.pdbx_seq_one_letter_code
_entity_poly.pdbx_strand_id
1 'polypeptide(L)' 'MADRTSHQGVTAPGYTAAEQNIDNTTEDISHKARGHKANLSNPNTSEESKEKSRQALKELGGEDAFYGKQGKGE' A
#
# COMPACT_ATOMS: atom_id res chain seq x y z
N MET A 1 20.53 -24.49 29.86
CA MET A 1 20.57 -24.20 28.42
C MET A 1 19.37 -23.32 28.15
N ALA A 2 19.58 -22.02 27.91
CA ALA A 2 18.49 -21.07 27.72
C ALA A 2 17.89 -21.28 26.32
N ASP A 3 16.65 -21.75 26.29
CA ASP A 3 15.86 -21.90 25.08
C ASP A 3 15.60 -20.51 24.49
N ARG A 4 16.38 -20.15 23.46
CA ARG A 4 16.10 -18.99 22.61
C ARG A 4 15.06 -19.44 21.58
N THR A 5 13.83 -19.65 22.02
CA THR A 5 12.72 -19.81 21.08
C THR A 5 12.63 -18.52 20.28
N SER A 6 12.90 -18.61 18.98
CA SER A 6 12.67 -17.53 18.05
C SER A 6 11.24 -17.04 18.18
N HIS A 7 11.08 -15.77 18.56
CA HIS A 7 9.87 -14.98 18.36
C HIS A 7 9.64 -14.79 16.85
N GLN A 8 9.27 -15.87 16.17
CA GLN A 8 8.80 -15.93 14.79
C GLN A 8 7.37 -16.45 14.84
N GLY A 9 6.41 -15.63 15.30
CA GLY A 9 5.05 -16.17 15.43
C GLY A 9 3.98 -15.35 16.14
N VAL A 10 4.10 -14.03 16.28
CA VAL A 10 2.95 -13.20 16.69
C VAL A 10 2.14 -12.77 15.46
N THR A 11 1.65 -13.73 14.68
CA THR A 11 0.55 -13.46 13.75
C THR A 11 -0.74 -13.51 14.55
N ALA A 12 -1.51 -12.43 14.53
CA ALA A 12 -2.81 -12.35 15.19
C ALA A 12 -3.68 -13.57 14.81
N PRO A 13 -4.37 -14.22 15.77
CA PRO A 13 -5.18 -15.39 15.49
C PRO A 13 -6.32 -15.01 14.53
N GLY A 14 -6.22 -15.43 13.28
CA GLY A 14 -7.26 -15.18 12.26
C GLY A 14 -6.79 -14.89 10.84
N TYR A 15 -5.49 -14.66 10.61
CA TYR A 15 -4.96 -14.40 9.27
C TYR A 15 -3.87 -15.42 8.92
N THR A 16 -4.03 -16.19 7.84
CA THR A 16 -3.02 -17.15 7.41
C THR A 16 -1.83 -16.44 6.76
N ALA A 17 -0.64 -17.02 6.85
CA ALA A 17 0.56 -16.47 6.21
C ALA A 17 0.45 -16.35 4.68
N ALA A 18 -0.52 -17.03 4.04
CA ALA A 18 -0.81 -16.90 2.61
C ALA A 18 -1.59 -15.61 2.28
N GLU A 19 -2.39 -15.11 3.22
CA GLU A 19 -3.08 -13.82 3.09
C GLU A 19 -2.10 -12.64 3.21
N GLN A 20 -0.88 -12.84 3.69
CA GLN A 20 0.14 -11.78 3.82
C GLN A 20 0.75 -11.33 2.49
N ASN A 21 0.33 -11.88 1.35
CA ASN A 21 0.69 -11.38 0.02
C ASN A 21 -0.23 -10.20 -0.41
N ILE A 22 -0.47 -9.25 0.50
CA ILE A 22 -1.40 -8.11 0.33
C ILE A 22 -0.78 -6.98 -0.52
N ASP A 23 0.53 -7.03 -0.74
CA ASP A 23 1.33 -5.90 -1.26
C ASP A 23 0.97 -5.44 -2.68
N ASN A 24 0.10 -6.17 -3.40
CA ASN A 24 -0.27 -5.85 -4.80
C ASN A 24 -1.76 -6.05 -5.10
N THR A 25 -2.65 -6.00 -4.10
CA THR A 25 -4.09 -5.99 -4.40
C THR A 25 -4.50 -4.65 -5.02
N THR A 26 -5.55 -4.63 -5.84
CA THR A 26 -6.09 -3.38 -6.42
C THR A 26 -6.44 -2.35 -5.34
N GLU A 27 -6.89 -2.81 -4.17
CA GLU A 27 -7.21 -1.95 -3.03
C GLU A 27 -5.95 -1.33 -2.41
N ASP A 28 -4.87 -2.11 -2.26
CA ASP A 28 -3.57 -1.60 -1.80
C ASP A 28 -3.01 -0.53 -2.75
N ILE A 29 -3.05 -0.80 -4.07
CA ILE A 29 -2.61 0.17 -5.10
C ILE A 29 -3.42 1.47 -4.98
N SER A 30 -4.76 1.36 -4.79
CA SER A 30 -5.62 2.53 -4.59
C SER A 30 -5.26 3.31 -3.31
N HIS A 31 -4.98 2.62 -2.20
CA HIS A 31 -4.56 3.26 -0.94
C HIS A 31 -3.20 3.96 -1.08
N LYS A 32 -2.20 3.30 -1.67
CA LYS A 32 -0.88 3.88 -1.95
C LYS A 32 -1.00 5.13 -2.83
N ALA A 33 -1.79 5.06 -3.90
CA ALA A 33 -2.05 6.20 -4.78
C ALA A 33 -2.71 7.38 -4.04
N ARG A 34 -3.73 7.13 -3.21
CA ARG A 34 -4.36 8.17 -2.37
C ARG A 34 -3.34 8.85 -1.44
N GLY A 35 -2.48 8.05 -0.80
CA GLY A 35 -1.43 8.55 0.09
C GLY A 35 -0.43 9.46 -0.62
N HIS A 36 0.09 9.03 -1.78
CA HIS A 36 0.98 9.86 -2.58
C HIS A 36 0.32 11.16 -3.05
N LYS A 37 -0.96 11.12 -3.43
CA LYS A 37 -1.72 12.33 -3.83
C LYS A 37 -1.90 13.31 -2.67
N ALA A 38 -2.15 12.81 -1.46
CA ALA A 38 -2.20 13.63 -0.26
C ALA A 38 -0.83 14.27 0.02
N ASN A 39 0.25 13.52 -0.15
CA ASN A 39 1.61 14.03 0.02
C ASN A 39 1.95 15.15 -0.98
N LEU A 40 1.46 15.07 -2.22
CA LEU A 40 1.61 16.13 -3.22
C LEU A 40 0.87 17.43 -2.83
N SER A 41 -0.30 17.28 -2.22
CA SER A 41 -1.14 18.41 -1.82
C SER A 41 -0.70 19.07 -0.51
N ASN A 42 0.14 18.38 0.29
CA ASN A 42 0.63 18.91 1.54
C ASN A 42 1.65 20.04 1.31
N PRO A 43 1.37 21.28 1.74
CA PRO A 43 2.31 22.39 1.59
C PRO A 43 3.60 22.18 2.39
N ASN A 44 3.57 21.38 3.47
CA ASN A 44 4.72 21.09 4.32
C ASN A 44 5.64 19.98 3.78
N THR A 45 5.26 19.33 2.67
CA THR A 45 6.09 18.30 2.06
C THR A 45 7.17 18.94 1.18
N SER A 46 8.41 18.46 1.36
CA SER A 46 9.57 18.85 0.53
C SER A 46 9.37 18.54 -0.96
N GLU A 47 10.00 19.32 -1.82
CA GLU A 47 9.93 19.15 -3.27
C GLU A 47 10.42 17.77 -3.73
N GLU A 48 11.49 17.24 -3.13
CA GLU A 48 12.00 15.89 -3.45
C GLU A 48 10.94 14.82 -3.14
N SER A 49 10.31 14.90 -1.97
CA SER A 49 9.26 13.95 -1.57
C SER A 49 8.03 14.02 -2.48
N LYS A 50 7.72 15.23 -2.97
CA LYS A 50 6.67 15.43 -3.97
C LYS A 50 7.06 14.76 -5.27
N GLU A 51 8.28 14.96 -5.77
CA GLU A 51 8.73 14.34 -7.02
C GLU A 51 8.67 12.80 -6.96
N LYS A 52 9.20 12.21 -5.88
CA LYS A 52 9.09 10.75 -5.66
C LYS A 52 7.64 10.27 -5.61
N SER A 53 6.74 11.07 -5.03
CA SER A 53 5.31 10.73 -4.99
C SER A 53 4.65 10.80 -6.37
N ARG A 54 5.07 11.73 -7.24
CA ARG A 54 4.60 11.79 -8.64
C ARG A 54 5.06 10.57 -9.43
N GLN A 55 6.33 10.17 -9.26
CA GLN A 55 6.88 8.99 -9.92
C GLN A 55 6.17 7.71 -9.46
N ALA A 56 6.01 7.53 -8.14
CA ALA A 56 5.30 6.39 -7.57
C ALA A 56 3.85 6.31 -8.08
N LEU A 57 3.13 7.44 -8.15
CA LEU A 57 1.78 7.48 -8.73
C LEU A 57 1.77 7.01 -10.19
N LYS A 58 2.78 7.38 -10.98
CA LYS A 58 2.90 6.95 -12.37
C LYS A 58 3.17 5.45 -12.49
N GLU A 59 4.02 4.90 -11.62
CA GLU A 59 4.32 3.46 -11.56
C GLU A 59 3.13 2.62 -11.11
N LEU A 60 2.31 3.15 -10.20
CA LEU A 60 1.10 2.48 -9.69
C LEU A 60 -0.05 2.43 -10.72
N GLY A 61 0.09 3.04 -11.90
CA GLY A 61 -0.96 3.10 -12.92
C GLY A 61 -1.72 4.43 -12.98
N GLY A 62 -1.23 5.46 -12.29
CA GLY A 62 -1.78 6.82 -12.35
C GLY A 62 -3.23 6.91 -11.88
N GLU A 63 -4.05 7.64 -12.63
CA GLU A 63 -5.49 7.79 -12.39
C GLU A 63 -6.30 6.53 -12.72
N ASP A 64 -5.76 5.63 -13.56
CA ASP A 64 -6.42 4.41 -14.01
C ASP A 64 -6.41 3.31 -12.93
N ALA A 65 -5.37 3.31 -12.09
CA ALA A 65 -5.23 2.43 -10.92
C ALA A 65 -6.40 2.52 -9.91
N PHE A 66 -7.20 3.56 -10.01
CA PHE A 66 -8.35 3.83 -9.15
C PHE A 66 -9.65 3.18 -9.65
N TYR A 67 -9.77 2.87 -10.95
CA TYR A 67 -11.05 2.54 -11.59
C TYR A 67 -11.42 1.04 -11.61
N GLY A 68 -10.56 0.15 -11.09
CA GLY A 68 -10.85 -1.29 -11.01
C GLY A 68 -12.04 -1.70 -10.14
N LYS A 69 -12.67 -0.77 -9.41
CA LYS A 69 -13.83 -1.02 -8.52
C LYS A 69 -15.13 -0.33 -8.95
N GLN A 70 -15.18 0.33 -10.12
CA GLN A 70 -16.42 0.93 -10.61
C GLN A 70 -16.95 0.17 -11.83
N GLY A 71 -17.24 -1.11 -11.65
CA GLY A 71 -17.90 -1.93 -12.66
C GLY A 71 -18.30 -3.27 -12.09
N LYS A 72 -19.61 -3.53 -12.07
CA LYS A 72 -20.31 -4.75 -11.62
C LYS A 72 -20.57 -4.82 -10.11
N GLY A 73 -21.53 -4.00 -9.69
CA GLY A 73 -22.58 -4.56 -8.86
C GLY A 73 -23.34 -5.57 -9.71
N GLU A 74 -23.27 -6.83 -9.31
CA GLU A 74 -24.22 -7.89 -9.62
C GLU A 74 -24.62 -8.52 -8.29
#